data_AF-A0A2E9PS29-F1
#
_entry.id   AF-A0A2E9PS29-F1
#
_cell.length_a   1.000
_cell.length_b   1.000
_cell.length_c   1.000
_cell.angle_alpha   90.00
_cell.angle_beta   90.00
_cell.angle_gamma   90.00
#
_symmetry.space_group_name_H-M   'P 1'
#
loop_
_entity.id
_entity.type
_entity.pdbx_description
1 polymer ?
#
loop_
_entity_poly.entity_id
_entity_poly.type
_entity_poly.pdbx_seq_one_letter_code
_entity_poly.pdbx_strand_id
1 'polypeptide(L)'
;MAQHQTDKFLIAIVAGALALVVSAFLLARSLPEPVYQSEGTPEGVAHNYLLALRQRDFGRAYGYLSPQLPGHPDSAEAFAELVLDYPWEFGIDEREGGQLQVIETDVGEERASVRVRETRFQSSGLFDSSQSTHTFRMTLQREEGDWRIHNAGSYWSHCLTEKSACERFGLKD
;
A
#
# COMPACT_ATOMS: atom_id res chain seq x y z
N MET A 1 55.45 14.59 28.20
CA MET A 1 54.98 14.86 26.82
C MET A 1 54.22 13.62 26.36
N ALA A 2 52.90 13.62 26.55
CA ALA A 2 52.05 12.48 26.23
C ALA A 2 51.64 12.56 24.75
N GLN A 3 51.84 11.46 24.05
CA GLN A 3 51.86 11.38 22.59
C GLN A 3 50.45 11.53 22.01
N HIS A 4 50.31 12.47 21.08
CA HIS A 4 49.13 12.79 20.26
C HIS A 4 48.84 11.65 19.26
N GLN A 5 48.64 10.42 19.76
CA GLN A 5 48.29 9.25 18.93
C GLN A 5 46.79 9.17 18.66
N THR A 6 45.99 9.96 19.38
CA THR A 6 44.62 10.24 19.01
C THR A 6 44.62 11.25 17.87
N ASP A 7 44.56 10.75 16.65
CA ASP A 7 43.73 11.41 15.63
C ASP A 7 43.62 10.54 14.38
N LYS A 8 44.73 10.01 13.85
CA LYS A 8 44.72 9.39 12.52
C LYS A 8 43.86 8.11 12.45
N PHE A 9 43.92 7.26 13.49
CA PHE A 9 43.12 6.03 13.53
C PHE A 9 41.63 6.33 13.74
N LEU A 10 41.31 7.28 14.62
CA LEU A 10 39.93 7.70 14.88
C LEU A 10 39.34 8.42 13.66
N ILE A 11 40.11 9.30 13.01
CA ILE A 11 39.76 9.97 11.75
C ILE A 11 39.49 8.94 10.65
N ALA A 12 40.32 7.91 10.51
CA ALA A 12 40.11 6.87 9.51
C ALA A 12 38.79 6.11 9.72
N ILE A 13 38.46 5.76 10.97
CA ILE A 13 37.20 5.10 11.32
C ILE A 13 36.01 6.02 11.08
N VAL A 14 36.09 7.29 11.50
CA VAL A 14 35.01 8.28 11.32
C VAL A 14 34.75 8.54 9.84
N ALA A 15 35.81 8.71 9.04
CA ALA A 15 35.69 8.89 7.59
C ALA A 15 35.08 7.65 6.92
N GLY A 16 35.48 6.44 7.33
CA GLY A 16 34.89 5.19 6.83
C GLY A 16 33.41 5.04 7.19
N ALA A 17 33.02 5.37 8.43
CA ALA A 17 31.64 5.34 8.87
C ALA A 17 30.77 6.36 8.09
N LEU A 18 31.27 7.58 7.89
CA LEU A 18 30.60 8.59 7.04
C LEU A 18 30.43 8.10 5.60
N ALA A 19 31.46 7.49 5.02
CA ALA A 19 31.38 6.92 3.68
C ALA A 19 30.32 5.82 3.57
N LEU A 20 30.17 4.96 4.59
CA LEU A 20 29.13 3.94 4.65
C LEU A 20 27.72 4.55 4.74
N VAL A 21 27.53 5.56 5.60
CA VAL A 21 26.23 6.26 5.73
C VAL A 21 25.82 6.90 4.40
N VAL A 22 26.74 7.60 3.73
CA VAL A 22 26.48 8.21 2.41
C VAL A 22 26.16 7.14 1.37
N SER A 23 26.92 6.04 1.35
CA SER A 23 26.68 4.94 0.41
C SER A 23 25.32 4.30 0.62
N ALA A 24 24.95 4.00 1.87
CA ALA A 24 23.65 3.44 2.22
C ALA A 24 22.51 4.38 1.81
N PHE A 25 22.66 5.68 2.02
CA PHE A 25 21.68 6.69 1.62
C PHE A 25 21.49 6.76 0.10
N LEU A 26 22.60 6.75 -0.67
CA LEU A 26 22.54 6.74 -2.13
C LEU A 26 21.87 5.47 -2.67
N LEU A 27 22.20 4.31 -2.11
CA LEU A 27 21.57 3.04 -2.47
C LEU A 27 20.07 3.04 -2.16
N ALA A 28 19.67 3.54 -0.98
CA ALA A 28 18.26 3.64 -0.60
C ALA A 28 17.46 4.52 -1.57
N ARG A 29 18.05 5.58 -2.13
CA ARG A 29 17.39 6.44 -3.13
C ARG A 29 17.30 5.81 -4.52
N SER A 30 18.12 4.81 -4.82
CA SER A 30 18.18 4.15 -6.13
C SER A 30 17.22 2.96 -6.26
N LEU A 31 16.49 2.63 -5.20
CA LEU A 31 15.49 1.56 -5.23
C LEU A 31 14.40 1.91 -6.28
N PRO A 32 14.05 0.99 -7.20
CA PRO A 32 13.00 1.23 -8.17
C PRO A 32 11.68 1.54 -7.47
N GLU A 33 11.00 2.60 -7.91
CA GLU A 33 9.60 2.86 -7.55
C GLU A 33 8.77 1.62 -7.95
N PRO A 34 7.83 1.15 -7.09
CA PRO A 34 6.94 0.08 -7.48
C PRO A 34 6.14 0.54 -8.71
N VAL A 35 6.16 -0.28 -9.77
CA VAL A 35 5.58 0.06 -11.07
C VAL A 35 4.19 -0.58 -11.21
N TYR A 36 3.29 0.12 -11.90
CA TYR A 36 2.02 -0.44 -12.33
C TYR A 36 2.23 -1.65 -13.26
N GLN A 37 1.42 -2.67 -13.04
CA GLN A 37 1.39 -3.90 -13.82
C GLN A 37 0.28 -3.85 -14.89
N SER A 38 0.20 -4.89 -15.73
CA SER A 38 -0.83 -5.02 -16.75
C SER A 38 -2.24 -5.07 -16.14
N GLU A 39 -3.12 -4.20 -16.61
CA GLU A 39 -4.53 -4.13 -16.16
C GLU A 39 -5.39 -5.24 -16.80
N GLY A 40 -4.84 -6.02 -17.75
CA GLY A 40 -5.54 -7.15 -18.38
C GLY A 40 -5.65 -8.40 -17.49
N THR A 41 -4.99 -8.42 -16.33
CA THR A 41 -5.07 -9.52 -15.35
C THR A 41 -5.64 -9.02 -14.03
N PRO A 42 -6.36 -9.87 -13.28
CA PRO A 42 -6.93 -9.45 -12.00
C PRO A 42 -5.84 -9.26 -10.93
N GLU A 43 -4.73 -10.00 -11.03
CA GLU A 43 -3.51 -9.75 -10.24
C GLU A 43 -3.03 -8.31 -10.45
N GLY A 44 -2.89 -7.88 -11.70
CA GLY A 44 -2.37 -6.56 -12.02
C GLY A 44 -3.31 -5.45 -11.56
N VAL A 45 -4.63 -5.63 -11.72
CA VAL A 45 -5.62 -4.68 -11.18
C VAL A 45 -5.56 -4.59 -9.66
N ALA A 46 -5.48 -5.73 -8.95
CA ALA A 46 -5.35 -5.75 -7.50
C ALA A 46 -4.05 -5.07 -7.02
N HIS A 47 -2.91 -5.39 -7.64
CA HIS A 47 -1.62 -4.74 -7.37
C HIS A 47 -1.70 -3.24 -7.62
N ASN A 48 -2.26 -2.84 -8.76
CA ASN A 48 -2.33 -1.43 -9.16
C ASN A 48 -3.23 -0.61 -8.25
N TYR A 49 -4.36 -1.16 -7.79
CA TYR A 49 -5.22 -0.49 -6.81
C TYR A 49 -4.48 -0.19 -5.51
N LEU A 50 -3.82 -1.20 -4.94
CA LEU A 50 -3.05 -1.06 -3.71
C LEU A 50 -1.86 -0.10 -3.89
N LEU A 51 -1.23 -0.12 -5.06
CA LEU A 51 -0.15 0.80 -5.40
C LEU A 51 -0.66 2.24 -5.53
N ALA A 52 -1.80 2.45 -6.18
CA ALA A 52 -2.42 3.75 -6.35
C ALA A 52 -2.79 4.38 -5.00
N LEU A 53 -3.37 3.60 -4.08
CA LEU A 53 -3.61 4.06 -2.70
C LEU A 53 -2.32 4.50 -2.01
N ARG A 54 -1.25 3.68 -2.10
CA ARG A 54 0.06 3.98 -1.51
C ARG A 54 0.70 5.25 -2.09
N GLN A 55 0.54 5.47 -3.39
CA GLN A 55 1.05 6.65 -4.09
C GLN A 55 0.12 7.87 -3.93
N ARG A 56 -1.01 7.73 -3.22
CA ARG A 56 -2.08 8.74 -3.11
C ARG A 56 -2.64 9.17 -4.47
N ASP A 57 -2.56 8.27 -5.47
CA ASP A 57 -3.21 8.41 -6.77
C ASP A 57 -4.65 7.90 -6.69
N PHE A 58 -5.49 8.66 -5.98
CA PHE A 58 -6.86 8.25 -5.69
C PHE A 58 -7.73 8.19 -6.95
N GLY A 59 -7.43 9.01 -7.97
CA GLY A 59 -8.11 8.95 -9.26
C GLY A 59 -7.90 7.61 -9.95
N ARG A 60 -6.66 7.09 -9.92
CA ARG A 60 -6.37 5.76 -10.47
C ARG A 60 -6.92 4.64 -9.61
N ALA A 61 -6.84 4.75 -8.28
CA ALA A 61 -7.43 3.77 -7.37
C ALA A 61 -8.95 3.66 -7.56
N TYR A 62 -9.65 4.80 -7.65
CA TYR A 62 -11.08 4.87 -7.98
C TYR A 62 -11.40 4.16 -9.30
N GLY A 63 -10.54 4.35 -10.31
CA GLY A 63 -10.67 3.70 -11.60
C GLY A 63 -10.71 2.16 -11.54
N TYR A 64 -10.19 1.51 -10.51
CA TYR A 64 -10.26 0.04 -10.40
C TYR A 64 -11.53 -0.48 -9.72
N LEU A 65 -12.33 0.40 -9.11
CA LEU A 65 -13.56 0.02 -8.44
C LEU A 65 -14.65 -0.35 -9.46
N SER A 66 -15.50 -1.31 -9.12
CA SER A 66 -16.69 -1.57 -9.93
C SER A 66 -17.68 -0.39 -9.80
N PRO A 67 -18.21 0.13 -10.92
CA PRO A 67 -19.28 1.12 -10.89
C PRO A 67 -20.62 0.55 -10.40
N GLN A 68 -20.76 -0.77 -10.23
CA GLN A 68 -21.97 -1.38 -9.64
C GLN A 68 -21.90 -1.57 -8.12
N LEU A 69 -20.84 -1.08 -7.48
CA LEU A 69 -20.77 -1.05 -6.02
C LEU A 69 -21.95 -0.25 -5.45
N PRO A 70 -22.69 -0.76 -4.44
CA PRO A 70 -23.81 -0.04 -3.85
C PRO A 70 -23.44 1.33 -3.27
N GLY A 71 -22.21 1.46 -2.76
CA GLY A 71 -21.63 2.71 -2.30
C GLY A 71 -20.50 3.21 -3.20
N HIS A 72 -20.58 2.96 -4.52
CA HIS A 72 -19.66 3.55 -5.47
C HIS A 72 -19.67 5.09 -5.32
N PRO A 73 -18.52 5.75 -5.09
CA PRO A 73 -18.48 7.21 -4.99
C PRO A 73 -18.88 7.87 -6.31
N ASP A 74 -19.59 9.00 -6.22
CA ASP A 74 -20.09 9.72 -7.40
C ASP A 74 -18.96 10.31 -8.27
N SER A 75 -17.77 10.49 -7.69
CA SER A 75 -16.58 10.94 -8.42
C SER A 75 -15.28 10.46 -7.76
N ALA A 76 -14.16 10.63 -8.48
CA ALA A 76 -12.83 10.37 -7.96
C ALA A 76 -12.49 11.27 -6.74
N GLU A 77 -13.01 12.50 -6.72
CA GLU A 77 -12.86 13.42 -5.59
C GLU A 77 -13.63 12.92 -4.36
N ALA A 78 -14.89 12.46 -4.53
CA ALA A 78 -15.66 11.86 -3.44
C ALA A 78 -14.99 10.59 -2.89
N PHE A 79 -14.36 9.79 -3.76
CA PHE A 79 -13.53 8.66 -3.31
C PHE A 79 -12.30 9.12 -2.54
N ALA A 80 -11.60 10.17 -3.00
CA ALA A 80 -10.46 10.73 -2.30
C ALA A 80 -10.84 11.24 -0.90
N GLU A 81 -11.98 11.93 -0.78
CA GLU A 81 -12.53 12.36 0.51
C GLU A 81 -12.80 11.16 1.43
N LEU A 82 -13.48 10.11 0.93
CA LEU A 82 -13.70 8.88 1.68
C LEU A 82 -12.38 8.25 2.18
N VAL A 83 -11.36 8.20 1.32
CA VAL A 83 -10.05 7.65 1.69
C VAL A 83 -9.37 8.49 2.77
N LEU A 84 -9.47 9.82 2.68
CA LEU A 84 -8.86 10.76 3.63
C LEU A 84 -9.61 10.86 4.97
N ASP A 85 -10.92 10.65 4.96
CA ASP A 85 -11.76 10.60 6.17
C ASP A 85 -11.56 9.29 6.95
N TYR A 86 -11.26 8.20 6.25
CA TYR A 86 -11.07 6.86 6.83
C TYR A 86 -9.71 6.24 6.45
N PRO A 87 -8.58 6.92 6.74
CA PRO A 87 -7.27 6.52 6.24
C PRO A 87 -6.80 5.15 6.74
N TRP A 88 -7.30 4.70 7.90
CA TRP A 88 -7.02 3.38 8.46
C TRP A 88 -7.69 2.24 7.68
N GLU A 89 -8.85 2.45 7.07
CA GLU A 89 -9.54 1.43 6.28
C GLU A 89 -8.83 1.18 4.95
N PHE A 90 -8.16 2.23 4.44
CA PHE A 90 -7.40 2.22 3.20
C PHE A 90 -5.89 2.03 3.40
N GLY A 91 -5.43 1.80 4.63
CA GLY A 91 -4.02 1.54 4.92
C GLY A 91 -3.07 2.64 4.47
N ILE A 92 -3.52 3.91 4.49
CA ILE A 92 -2.70 5.08 4.13
C ILE A 92 -2.20 5.90 5.34
N ASP A 93 -2.46 5.42 6.56
CA ASP A 93 -1.84 5.91 7.79
C ASP A 93 -0.31 5.76 7.72
N GLU A 94 0.42 6.85 7.95
CA GLU A 94 1.89 6.94 7.89
C GLU A 94 2.63 5.99 8.86
N ARG A 95 1.94 5.39 9.83
CA ARG A 95 2.48 4.50 10.85
C ARG A 95 2.40 3.01 10.49
N GLU A 96 1.64 2.64 9.45
CA GLU A 96 1.28 1.23 9.16
C GLU A 96 1.61 0.77 7.73
N GLY A 97 2.70 1.28 7.14
CA GLY A 97 3.17 0.81 5.83
C GLY A 97 3.66 -0.65 5.86
N GLY A 98 2.93 -1.56 5.19
CA GLY A 98 3.33 -2.95 4.97
C GLY A 98 3.85 -3.23 3.56
N GLN A 99 4.67 -4.28 3.41
CA GLN A 99 4.97 -4.87 2.11
C GLN A 99 3.75 -5.66 1.64
N LEU A 100 3.19 -5.29 0.49
CA LEU A 100 2.08 -5.99 -0.14
C LEU A 100 2.60 -6.88 -1.28
N GLN A 101 2.10 -8.11 -1.35
CA GLN A 101 2.45 -9.06 -2.39
C GLN A 101 1.25 -9.91 -2.77
N VAL A 102 0.93 -9.98 -4.07
CA VAL A 102 0.00 -10.99 -4.58
C VAL A 102 0.68 -12.35 -4.50
N ILE A 103 0.05 -13.29 -3.79
CA ILE A 103 0.61 -14.63 -3.54
C ILE A 103 -0.15 -15.73 -4.26
N GLU A 104 -1.40 -15.49 -4.63
CA GLU A 104 -2.24 -16.46 -5.34
C GLU A 104 -3.35 -15.71 -6.09
N THR A 105 -3.68 -16.20 -7.29
CA THR A 105 -4.81 -15.71 -8.07
C THR A 105 -5.59 -16.90 -8.59
N ASP A 106 -6.87 -16.98 -8.25
CA ASP A 106 -7.82 -17.93 -8.81
C ASP A 106 -8.70 -17.17 -9.82
N VAL A 107 -8.64 -17.58 -11.09
CA VAL A 107 -9.28 -16.89 -12.21
C VAL A 107 -10.28 -17.80 -12.89
N GLY A 108 -11.54 -17.38 -12.89
CA GLY A 108 -12.57 -17.88 -13.78
C GLY A 108 -12.80 -16.92 -14.95
N GLU A 109 -13.81 -17.21 -15.77
CA GLU A 109 -14.16 -16.37 -16.93
C GLU A 109 -14.64 -14.98 -16.52
N GLU A 110 -15.57 -14.94 -15.55
CA GLU A 110 -16.26 -13.71 -15.12
C GLU A 110 -15.82 -13.21 -13.74
N ARG A 111 -15.23 -14.06 -12.90
CA ARG A 111 -14.83 -13.71 -11.53
C ARG A 111 -13.42 -14.15 -11.24
N ALA A 112 -12.73 -13.37 -10.41
CA ALA A 112 -11.41 -13.70 -9.92
C ALA A 112 -11.31 -13.45 -8.42
N SER A 113 -10.45 -14.23 -7.78
CA SER A 113 -10.09 -14.07 -6.39
C SER A 113 -8.59 -13.96 -6.24
N VAL A 114 -8.13 -12.79 -5.78
CA VAL A 114 -6.70 -12.49 -5.59
C VAL A 114 -6.39 -12.51 -4.11
N ARG A 115 -5.42 -13.32 -3.71
CA ARG A 115 -4.94 -13.37 -2.32
C ARG A 115 -3.68 -12.53 -2.20
N VAL A 116 -3.73 -11.56 -1.31
CA VAL A 116 -2.64 -10.63 -1.02
C VAL A 116 -2.10 -10.93 0.36
N ARG A 117 -0.78 -10.97 0.47
CA ARG A 117 -0.06 -11.01 1.73
C ARG A 117 0.44 -9.60 2.05
N GLU A 118 0.15 -9.15 3.25
CA GLU A 118 0.76 -7.97 3.83
C GLU A 118 1.74 -8.39 4.93
N THR A 119 2.98 -7.89 4.84
CA THR A 119 3.97 -8.02 5.90
C THR A 119 4.24 -6.64 6.50
N ARG A 120 3.88 -6.44 7.76
CA ARG A 120 4.18 -5.22 8.51
C ARG A 120 5.43 -5.44 9.34
N PHE A 121 6.27 -4.41 9.40
CA PHE A 121 7.50 -4.41 10.19
C PHE A 121 7.32 -3.39 11.30
N GLN A 122 7.43 -3.83 12.55
CA GLN A 122 7.41 -2.96 13.72
C GLN A 122 8.79 -2.97 14.35
N SER A 123 9.36 -1.78 14.58
CA SER A 123 10.60 -1.63 15.32
C SER A 123 10.28 -1.06 16.70
N SER A 124 10.61 -1.83 17.74
CA SER A 124 10.48 -1.46 19.16
C SER A 124 11.85 -1.06 19.75
N GLY A 125 12.72 -0.45 18.94
CA GLY A 125 14.04 0.03 19.34
C GLY A 125 15.14 -0.30 18.33
N LEU A 126 16.38 0.08 18.63
CA LEU A 126 17.53 -0.07 17.72
C LEU A 126 17.87 -1.52 17.32
N PHE A 127 17.41 -2.51 18.10
CA PHE A 127 17.76 -3.93 17.89
C PHE A 127 16.56 -4.88 17.97
N ASP A 128 15.35 -4.34 18.16
CA ASP A 128 14.14 -5.15 18.25
C ASP A 128 13.24 -4.82 17.06
N SER A 129 13.15 -5.77 16.15
CA SER A 129 12.26 -5.72 15.00
C SER A 129 11.38 -6.96 15.01
N SER A 130 10.07 -6.76 15.10
CA SER A 130 9.10 -7.82 14.89
C SER A 130 8.45 -7.65 13.52
N GLN A 131 8.07 -8.77 12.91
CA GLN A 131 7.25 -8.76 11.71
C GLN A 131 5.93 -9.44 12.00
N SER A 132 4.85 -8.89 11.47
CA SER A 132 3.56 -9.55 11.42
C SER A 132 3.15 -9.74 9.97
N THR A 133 2.60 -10.91 9.67
CA THR A 133 2.13 -11.23 8.33
C THR A 133 0.66 -11.57 8.42
N HIS A 134 -0.13 -10.97 7.54
CA HIS A 134 -1.52 -11.33 7.37
C HIS A 134 -1.85 -11.46 5.88
N THR A 135 -2.93 -12.17 5.60
CA THR A 135 -3.41 -12.35 4.24
C THR A 135 -4.85 -11.91 4.16
N PHE A 136 -5.19 -11.21 3.08
CA PHE A 136 -6.56 -10.86 2.77
C PHE A 136 -6.86 -11.23 1.31
N ARG A 137 -8.15 -11.20 0.97
CA ARG A 137 -8.65 -11.56 -0.35
C ARG A 137 -9.30 -10.35 -0.98
N MET A 138 -9.04 -10.16 -2.27
CA MET A 138 -9.74 -9.23 -3.14
C MET A 138 -10.57 -10.03 -4.13
N THR A 139 -11.81 -9.63 -4.36
CA THR A 139 -12.70 -10.25 -5.35
C THR A 139 -12.94 -9.28 -6.48
N LEU A 140 -12.67 -9.74 -7.69
CA LEU A 140 -12.84 -8.99 -8.92
C LEU A 140 -13.87 -9.66 -9.80
N GLN A 141 -14.55 -8.86 -10.59
CA GLN A 141 -15.48 -9.31 -11.63
C GLN A 141 -15.07 -8.69 -12.95
N ARG A 142 -15.25 -9.44 -14.03
CA ARG A 142 -15.07 -8.93 -15.38
C ARG A 142 -16.31 -8.15 -15.79
N GLU A 143 -16.12 -6.93 -16.25
CA GLU A 143 -17.16 -6.01 -16.67
C GLU A 143 -16.69 -5.28 -17.93
N GLU A 144 -17.47 -5.39 -19.00
CA GLU A 144 -17.14 -4.77 -20.30
C GLU A 144 -15.74 -5.13 -20.84
N GLY A 145 -15.20 -6.29 -20.40
CA GLY A 145 -13.87 -6.78 -20.78
C GLY A 145 -12.78 -6.48 -19.75
N ASP A 146 -13.01 -5.54 -18.83
CA ASP A 146 -12.07 -5.11 -17.80
C ASP A 146 -12.31 -5.81 -16.47
N TRP A 147 -11.26 -6.00 -15.66
CA TRP A 147 -11.42 -6.46 -14.28
C TRP A 147 -11.71 -5.28 -13.36
N ARG A 148 -12.78 -5.39 -12.56
CA ARG A 148 -13.16 -4.39 -11.55
C ARG A 148 -13.24 -5.01 -10.17
N ILE A 149 -12.83 -4.27 -9.16
CA ILE A 149 -12.83 -4.73 -7.76
C ILE A 149 -14.23 -4.54 -7.18
N HIS A 150 -14.80 -5.63 -6.67
CA HIS A 150 -16.10 -5.66 -5.99
C HIS A 150 -15.99 -5.66 -4.46
N ASN A 151 -14.88 -6.18 -3.93
CA ASN A 151 -14.66 -6.26 -2.49
C ASN A 151 -13.18 -6.55 -2.18
N ALA A 152 -12.72 -6.13 -1.01
CA ALA A 152 -11.45 -6.56 -0.45
C ALA A 152 -11.52 -6.68 1.07
N GLY A 153 -10.82 -7.66 1.64
CA GLY A 153 -10.77 -7.88 3.09
C GLY A 153 -9.88 -6.89 3.86
N SER A 154 -9.15 -6.04 3.16
CA SER A 154 -8.33 -4.95 3.69
C SER A 154 -8.14 -3.90 2.59
N TYR A 155 -7.68 -2.69 2.95
CA TYR A 155 -7.58 -1.54 2.03
C TYR A 155 -8.91 -1.21 1.36
N TRP A 156 -9.99 -1.32 2.12
CA TRP A 156 -11.37 -1.25 1.65
C TRP A 156 -12.29 -0.76 2.75
N SER A 157 -13.19 0.16 2.40
CA SER A 157 -14.21 0.64 3.33
C SER A 157 -15.52 -0.12 3.18
N HIS A 158 -16.16 -0.42 4.30
CA HIS A 158 -17.52 -0.98 4.31
C HIS A 158 -18.53 -0.07 3.59
N CYS A 159 -18.26 1.23 3.54
CA CYS A 159 -18.99 2.22 2.75
C CYS A 159 -19.19 1.83 1.29
N LEU A 160 -18.17 1.23 0.66
CA LEU A 160 -18.21 0.88 -0.76
C LEU A 160 -19.19 -0.27 -1.02
N THR A 161 -19.31 -1.19 -0.06
CA THR A 161 -20.18 -2.36 -0.17
C THR A 161 -21.61 -2.07 0.31
N GLU A 162 -21.75 -1.18 1.30
CA GLU A 162 -23.04 -0.82 1.90
C GLU A 162 -23.10 0.70 2.13
N LYS A 163 -23.87 1.42 1.30
CA LYS A 163 -23.99 2.88 1.39
C LYS A 163 -24.40 3.38 2.78
N SER A 164 -25.30 2.66 3.45
CA SER A 164 -25.76 2.98 4.82
C SER A 164 -24.68 2.86 5.89
N ALA A 165 -23.56 2.18 5.62
CA ALA A 165 -22.45 2.08 6.55
C ALA A 165 -21.79 3.45 6.78
N CYS A 166 -21.79 4.34 5.78
CA CYS A 166 -21.25 5.69 5.89
C CYS A 166 -22.14 6.64 6.69
N GLU A 167 -23.46 6.48 6.58
CA GLU A 167 -24.45 7.35 7.24
C GLU A 167 -24.39 7.21 8.77
N ARG A 168 -24.02 6.03 9.28
CA ARG A 168 -23.82 5.80 10.73
C ARG A 168 -22.63 6.55 11.33
N PHE A 169 -21.69 7.03 10.50
CA PHE A 169 -20.51 7.76 10.93
C PHE A 169 -20.59 9.28 10.69
N GLY A 170 -21.72 9.81 10.21
CA GLY A 170 -22.01 11.24 10.25
C GLY A 170 -21.75 12.04 8.97
N LEU A 171 -21.70 11.39 7.81
CA LEU A 171 -21.79 12.09 6.52
C LEU A 171 -23.24 12.54 6.32
N LYS A 172 -23.50 13.83 6.58
CA LYS A 172 -24.75 14.49 6.18
C LYS A 172 -24.65 14.83 4.69
N ASP A 173 -25.77 14.60 4.01
CA ASP A 173 -26.07 14.93 2.61
C ASP A 173 -25.46 16.23 2.10
#